data_AF-A0AA94UHJ4-F1
#
_entry.id   AF-A0AA94UHJ4-F1
#
_cell.length_a   1.000
_cell.length_b   1.000
_cell.length_c   1.000
_cell.angle_alpha   90.00
_cell.angle_beta   90.00
_cell.angle_gamma   90.00
#
_symmetry.space_group_name_H-M   'P 1'
#
loop_
_entity.id
_entity.type
_entity.pdbx_description
1 polymer ?
#
loop_
_entity_poly.entity_id
_entity_poly.type
_entity_poly.pdbx_seq_one_letter_code
_entity_poly.pdbx_strand_id
1 'polypeptide(L)'
;MSLEEHKRRERAQAIGLFRYQLICPALDEGLSTRQRGRLVREIAERRHIDPFGTQVQIARATLDRWIRRYRAGGFEALVPEPRRLATRTDVGVLELAASLKRENPSRTTAQVARILRTATGWA
;
A
#
# COMPACT_ATOMS: atom_id res chain seq x y z
N MET A 1 14.12 -6.25 -17.87
CA MET A 1 13.53 -5.72 -16.62
C MET A 1 14.57 -4.85 -15.94
N SER A 2 14.18 -3.66 -15.51
CA SER A 2 15.07 -2.69 -14.86
C SER A 2 15.50 -3.17 -13.48
N LEU A 3 16.72 -2.81 -13.04
CA LEU A 3 17.24 -3.08 -11.69
C LEU A 3 16.24 -2.60 -10.61
N GLU A 4 15.60 -1.47 -10.85
CA GLU A 4 14.62 -0.88 -9.93
C GLU A 4 13.29 -1.65 -9.89
N GLU A 5 12.94 -2.37 -10.94
CA GLU A 5 11.77 -3.27 -10.94
C GLU A 5 12.07 -4.58 -10.21
N HIS A 6 13.32 -5.06 -10.31
CA HIS A 6 13.77 -6.22 -9.55
C HIS A 6 13.77 -5.94 -8.05
N LYS A 7 14.45 -4.88 -7.60
CA LYS A 7 14.46 -4.46 -6.19
C LYS A 7 13.05 -4.24 -5.63
N ARG A 8 12.15 -3.65 -6.41
CA ARG A 8 10.75 -3.44 -5.99
C ARG A 8 10.01 -4.76 -5.77
N ARG A 9 10.23 -5.76 -6.63
CA ARG A 9 9.61 -7.08 -6.48
C ARG A 9 10.19 -7.85 -5.31
N GLU A 10 11.51 -7.83 -5.13
CA GLU A 10 12.14 -8.45 -3.95
C GLU A 10 11.60 -7.84 -2.66
N ARG A 11 11.49 -6.50 -2.60
CA ARG A 11 10.89 -5.78 -1.47
C ARG A 11 9.44 -6.22 -1.23
N ALA A 12 8.64 -6.35 -2.28
CA ALA A 12 7.25 -6.78 -2.18
C ALA A 12 7.15 -8.24 -1.68
N GLN A 13 8.00 -9.14 -2.19
CA GLN A 13 8.05 -10.53 -1.75
C GLN A 13 8.46 -10.66 -0.28
N ALA A 14 9.46 -9.90 0.16
CA ALA A 14 9.88 -9.86 1.56
C ALA A 14 8.71 -9.47 2.48
N ILE A 15 7.90 -8.48 2.07
CA ILE A 15 6.68 -8.08 2.79
C ILE A 15 5.64 -9.22 2.79
N GLY A 16 5.45 -9.91 1.66
CA GLY A 16 4.55 -11.06 1.56
C GLY A 16 4.95 -12.19 2.53
N LEU A 17 6.23 -12.55 2.54
CA LEU A 17 6.79 -13.57 3.43
C LEU A 17 6.59 -13.21 4.91
N PHE A 18 6.88 -11.97 5.29
CA PHE A 18 6.63 -11.51 6.66
C PHE A 18 5.16 -11.61 7.07
N ARG A 19 4.25 -11.16 6.20
CA ARG A 19 2.80 -11.28 6.44
C ARG A 19 2.39 -12.75 6.62
N TYR A 20 2.90 -13.62 5.76
CA TYR A 20 2.63 -15.05 5.82
C TYR A 20 3.13 -15.67 7.13
N GLN A 21 4.38 -15.40 7.51
CA GLN A 21 4.99 -15.89 8.76
C GLN A 21 4.14 -15.50 9.98
N LEU A 22 3.62 -14.27 10.02
CA LEU A 22 2.76 -13.82 11.12
C LEU A 22 1.42 -14.55 11.18
N ILE A 23 0.79 -14.81 10.04
CA ILE A 23 -0.56 -15.41 10.02
C ILE A 23 -0.55 -16.94 10.01
N CYS A 24 0.57 -17.57 9.60
CA CYS A 24 0.69 -19.02 9.42
C CYS A 24 0.14 -19.84 10.61
N PRO A 25 0.46 -19.52 11.89
CA PRO A 25 -0.10 -20.26 13.02
C PRO A 25 -1.62 -20.20 13.12
N ALA A 26 -2.23 -19.15 12.59
CA ALA A 26 -3.67 -18.94 12.59
C ALA A 26 -4.34 -19.42 11.29
N LEU A 27 -3.63 -20.09 10.37
CA LEU A 27 -4.20 -20.60 9.12
C LEU A 27 -4.73 -22.03 9.22
N ASP A 28 -4.26 -22.83 10.18
CA ASP A 28 -4.65 -24.23 10.38
C ASP A 28 -6.18 -24.42 10.33
N GLU A 29 -6.61 -25.38 9.52
CA GLU A 29 -8.01 -25.73 9.27
C GLU A 29 -8.65 -26.44 10.46
N GLY A 30 -7.86 -27.11 11.29
CA GLY A 30 -8.33 -27.76 12.52
C GLY A 30 -8.67 -26.78 13.65
N LEU A 31 -8.33 -25.50 13.51
CA LEU A 31 -8.62 -24.49 14.52
C LEU A 31 -10.09 -24.07 14.51
N SER A 32 -10.74 -24.23 15.66
CA SER A 32 -12.02 -23.56 15.92
C SER A 32 -11.87 -22.03 15.84
N THR A 33 -12.98 -21.34 15.59
CA THR A 33 -13.05 -19.88 15.59
C THR A 33 -12.49 -19.25 16.87
N ARG A 34 -12.73 -19.88 18.03
CA ARG A 34 -12.25 -19.38 19.33
C ARG A 34 -10.74 -19.54 19.48
N GLN A 35 -10.19 -20.70 19.09
CA GLN A 35 -8.73 -20.93 19.14
C GLN A 35 -8.00 -19.97 18.20
N ARG A 36 -8.47 -19.82 16.96
CA ARG A 36 -7.94 -18.86 15.99
C ARG A 36 -8.00 -17.43 16.54
N GLY A 37 -9.13 -17.03 17.12
CA GLY A 37 -9.30 -15.71 17.70
C GLY A 37 -8.30 -15.39 18.82
N ARG A 38 -7.95 -16.38 19.66
CA ARG A 38 -6.91 -16.23 20.68
C ARG A 38 -5.53 -16.05 20.06
N LEU A 39 -5.15 -16.92 19.13
CA LEU A 39 -3.85 -16.84 18.44
C LEU A 39 -3.66 -15.48 17.76
N VAL A 40 -4.66 -14.99 17.03
CA VAL A 40 -4.56 -13.68 16.36
C VAL A 40 -4.42 -12.53 17.37
N ARG A 41 -5.07 -12.63 18.54
CA ARG A 41 -4.90 -11.63 19.61
C ARG A 41 -3.49 -11.66 20.19
N GLU A 42 -2.95 -12.85 20.47
CA GLU A 42 -1.57 -13.01 20.95
C GLU A 42 -0.55 -12.47 19.95
N ILE A 43 -0.75 -12.70 18.64
CA ILE A 43 0.11 -12.15 17.59
C ILE A 43 0.03 -10.61 17.57
N ALA A 44 -1.18 -10.06 17.75
CA ALA A 44 -1.41 -8.61 17.73
C ALA A 44 -0.84 -7.87 18.95
N GLU A 45 -0.69 -8.55 20.09
CA GLU A 45 -0.11 -7.99 21.32
C GLU A 45 1.43 -7.95 21.27
N ARG A 46 2.06 -8.73 20.40
CA ARG A 46 3.51 -8.80 20.24
C ARG A 46 4.04 -7.73 19.29
N ARG A 47 5.28 -7.31 19.54
CA ARG A 47 6.09 -6.55 18.59
C ARG A 47 6.90 -7.51 17.71
N HIS A 48 7.01 -7.17 16.44
CA HIS A 48 7.66 -7.97 15.40
C HIS A 48 8.73 -7.13 14.71
N ILE A 49 9.74 -7.76 14.15
CA ILE A 49 10.71 -7.08 13.28
C ILE A 49 10.24 -7.28 11.84
N ASP A 50 9.99 -6.18 11.13
CA ASP A 50 9.65 -6.24 9.72
C ASP A 50 10.87 -6.67 8.88
N PRO A 51 10.70 -7.01 7.58
CA PRO A 51 11.81 -7.42 6.72
C PRO A 51 12.93 -6.40 6.54
N PHE A 52 12.75 -5.17 7.01
CA PHE A 52 13.67 -4.06 6.86
C PHE A 52 14.25 -3.61 8.21
N GLY A 53 14.06 -4.40 9.28
CA GLY A 53 14.63 -4.17 10.61
C GLY A 53 13.81 -3.26 11.52
N THR A 54 12.63 -2.81 11.09
CA THR A 54 11.79 -1.92 11.90
C THR A 54 10.93 -2.72 12.87
N GLN A 55 10.89 -2.31 14.14
CA GLN A 55 9.99 -2.90 15.13
C GLN A 55 8.56 -2.38 14.89
N VAL A 56 7.62 -3.30 14.66
CA VAL A 56 6.22 -3.00 14.34
C VAL A 56 5.27 -3.83 15.21
N GLN A 57 4.09 -3.28 15.48
CA GLN A 57 2.98 -4.02 16.09
C GLN A 57 1.80 -4.00 15.11
N ILE A 58 1.28 -5.18 14.78
CA ILE A 58 0.22 -5.31 13.76
C ILE A 58 -1.12 -5.47 14.46
N ALA A 59 -2.04 -4.54 14.18
CA ALA A 59 -3.40 -4.61 14.73
C ALA A 59 -4.13 -5.90 14.31
N ARG A 60 -4.94 -6.46 15.21
CA ARG A 60 -5.77 -7.65 14.96
C ARG A 60 -6.55 -7.58 13.64
N ALA A 61 -7.21 -6.45 13.37
CA ALA A 61 -7.99 -6.27 12.15
C ALA A 61 -7.15 -6.39 10.87
N THR A 62 -5.86 -6.03 10.91
CA THR A 62 -4.94 -6.19 9.79
C THR A 62 -4.56 -7.66 9.59
N LEU A 63 -4.30 -8.40 10.68
CA LEU A 63 -4.04 -9.85 10.63
C LEU A 63 -5.27 -10.59 10.07
N ASP A 64 -6.47 -10.29 10.55
CA ASP A 64 -7.72 -10.88 10.05
C ASP A 64 -7.93 -10.58 8.55
N ARG A 65 -7.56 -9.37 8.09
CA ARG A 65 -7.59 -9.03 6.66
C ARG A 65 -6.59 -9.86 5.85
N TRP A 66 -5.37 -10.08 6.35
CA TRP A 66 -4.38 -10.92 5.69
C TRP A 66 -4.80 -12.39 5.62
N ILE A 67 -5.35 -12.94 6.71
CA ILE A 67 -5.92 -14.30 6.73
C ILE A 67 -7.00 -14.46 5.66
N ARG A 68 -7.94 -13.51 5.57
CA ARG A 68 -8.98 -13.53 4.53
C ARG A 68 -8.39 -13.46 3.11
N ARG A 69 -7.41 -12.57 2.88
CA ARG A 69 -6.75 -12.46 1.58
C ARG A 69 -6.01 -13.74 1.19
N TYR A 70 -5.27 -14.32 2.12
CA TYR A 70 -4.56 -15.58 1.88
C TYR A 70 -5.52 -16.72 1.53
N ARG A 71 -6.63 -16.85 2.27
CA ARG A 71 -7.64 -17.87 1.97
C ARG A 71 -8.30 -17.69 0.59
N ALA A 72 -8.44 -16.44 0.13
CA ALA A 72 -9.06 -16.15 -1.14
C ALA A 72 -8.10 -16.25 -2.35
N GLY A 73 -6.81 -15.97 -2.16
CA GLY A 73 -5.87 -15.84 -3.28
C GLY A 73 -4.44 -16.31 -2.98
N GLY A 74 -4.25 -17.12 -1.96
CA GLY A 74 -2.96 -17.69 -1.58
C GLY A 74 -1.91 -16.66 -1.18
N PHE A 75 -0.64 -17.04 -1.35
CA PHE A 75 0.51 -16.20 -0.98
C PHE A 75 0.56 -14.89 -1.78
N GLU A 76 0.30 -14.94 -3.09
CA GLU A 76 0.32 -13.75 -3.96
C GLU A 76 -0.61 -12.64 -3.46
N ALA A 77 -1.75 -13.01 -2.86
CA ALA A 77 -2.67 -12.04 -2.27
C ALA A 77 -2.10 -11.29 -1.05
N LEU A 78 -1.01 -11.77 -0.45
CA LEU A 78 -0.25 -11.11 0.62
C LEU A 78 0.86 -10.21 0.10
N VAL A 79 1.32 -10.40 -1.13
CA VAL A 79 2.36 -9.58 -1.75
C VAL A 79 1.75 -8.20 -2.08
N PRO A 80 2.38 -7.08 -1.67
CA PRO A 80 1.91 -5.76 -2.08
C PRO A 80 1.98 -5.60 -3.59
N GLU A 81 0.83 -5.34 -4.21
CA GLU A 81 0.82 -4.94 -5.61
C GLU A 81 1.37 -3.50 -5.76
N PRO A 82 2.13 -3.23 -6.84
CA PRO A 82 2.49 -1.87 -7.21
C PRO A 82 1.21 -1.04 -7.34
N ARG A 83 1.14 0.07 -6.60
CA ARG A 83 0.07 1.05 -6.80
C ARG A 83 0.14 1.56 -8.24
N ARG A 84 -0.76 1.07 -9.09
CA ARG A 84 -1.01 1.64 -10.41
C ARG A 84 -1.91 2.85 -10.22
N LEU A 85 -1.32 3.96 -9.78
CA LEU A 85 -1.99 5.25 -9.91
C LEU A 85 -1.92 5.59 -11.39
N ALA A 86 -3.03 5.46 -12.12
CA ALA A 86 -3.14 6.17 -13.38
C ALA A 86 -2.97 7.65 -13.04
N THR A 87 -1.96 8.32 -13.61
CA THR A 87 -1.91 9.78 -13.61
C THR A 87 -3.12 10.25 -14.41
N ARG A 88 -4.24 10.48 -13.71
CA ARG A 88 -5.50 10.94 -14.33
C ARG A 88 -5.30 12.30 -15.01
N THR A 89 -4.30 13.06 -14.57
CA THR A 89 -3.95 14.36 -15.11
C THR A 89 -2.97 14.19 -16.26
N ASP A 90 -3.34 14.72 -17.42
CA ASP A 90 -2.48 14.84 -18.59
C ASP A 90 -1.18 15.61 -18.27
N VAL A 91 -0.08 15.21 -18.90
CA VAL A 91 1.25 15.79 -18.64
C VAL A 91 1.27 17.28 -18.97
N GLY A 92 0.63 17.71 -20.07
CA GLY A 92 0.56 19.11 -20.46
C GLY A 92 -0.20 19.97 -19.44
N VAL A 93 -1.21 19.41 -18.79
CA VAL A 93 -1.93 20.09 -17.69
C VAL A 93 -1.01 20.29 -16.48
N LEU A 94 -0.19 19.30 -16.14
CA LEU A 94 0.79 19.41 -15.05
C LEU A 94 1.88 20.42 -15.36
N GLU A 95 2.38 20.44 -16.60
CA GLU A 95 3.39 21.40 -17.06
C GLU A 95 2.89 22.84 -17.02
N LEU A 96 1.64 23.07 -17.47
CA LEU A 96 0.98 24.37 -17.38
C LEU A 96 0.76 24.78 -15.92
N ALA A 97 0.34 23.86 -15.05
CA ALA A 97 0.21 24.16 -13.62
C ALA A 97 1.56 24.59 -13.02
N ALA A 98 2.65 23.90 -13.39
CA ALA A 98 3.99 24.22 -12.93
C ALA A 98 4.51 25.55 -13.49
N SER A 99 4.23 25.89 -14.75
CA SER A 99 4.62 27.19 -15.33
C SER A 99 3.92 28.35 -14.62
N LEU A 100 2.61 28.23 -14.38
CA LEU A 100 1.84 29.23 -13.66
C LEU A 100 2.37 29.50 -12.25
N LYS A 101 2.87 28.47 -11.55
CA LYS A 101 3.52 28.63 -10.24
C LYS A 101 4.93 29.20 -10.33
N ARG A 102 5.69 28.88 -11.38
CA ARG A 102 7.03 29.47 -11.62
C ARG A 102 6.95 30.96 -11.94
N GLU A 103 5.97 31.38 -12.75
CA GLU A 103 5.74 32.78 -13.10
C GLU A 103 5.35 33.64 -11.89
N ASN A 104 4.52 33.10 -11.00
CA ASN A 104 4.12 33.77 -9.78
C ASN A 104 3.97 32.75 -8.65
N PRO A 105 4.99 32.60 -7.78
CA PRO A 105 4.95 31.66 -6.67
C PRO A 105 3.76 31.88 -5.71
N SER A 106 3.34 33.14 -5.54
CA SER A 106 2.22 33.55 -4.69
C SER A 106 0.84 33.24 -5.28
N ARG A 107 0.75 32.87 -6.57
CA ARG A 107 -0.52 32.51 -7.23
C ARG A 107 -1.19 31.36 -6.48
N THR A 108 -2.45 31.50 -6.07
CA THR A 108 -3.10 30.48 -5.23
C THR A 108 -3.48 29.25 -6.05
N THR A 109 -3.62 28.10 -5.38
CA THR A 109 -4.04 26.84 -6.02
C THR A 109 -5.42 26.98 -6.69
N ALA A 110 -6.33 27.77 -6.10
CA ALA A 110 -7.64 28.06 -6.68
C ALA A 110 -7.54 28.87 -7.98
N GLN A 111 -6.59 29.81 -8.07
CA GLN A 111 -6.32 30.56 -9.30
C GLN A 111 -5.73 29.66 -10.38
N VAL A 112 -4.75 28.81 -10.03
CA VAL A 112 -4.20 27.81 -10.96
C VAL A 112 -5.30 26.90 -11.48
N ALA A 113 -6.12 26.32 -10.60
CA ALA A 113 -7.23 25.44 -10.99
C ALA A 113 -8.29 26.16 -11.86
N ARG A 114 -8.50 27.47 -11.67
CA ARG A 114 -9.37 28.28 -12.55
C ARG A 114 -8.75 28.42 -13.94
N ILE A 115 -7.47 28.75 -14.01
CA ILE A 115 -6.75 28.92 -15.29
C ILE A 115 -6.70 27.60 -16.05
N LEU A 116 -6.40 26.48 -15.38
CA LEU A 116 -6.40 25.15 -16.00
C LEU A 116 -7.78 24.80 -16.57
N ARG A 117 -8.86 25.02 -15.81
CA ARG A 117 -10.23 24.82 -16.32
C ARG A 117 -10.52 25.61 -17.58
N THR A 118 -10.13 26.89 -17.62
CA THR A 118 -10.36 27.75 -18.80
C THR A 118 -9.49 27.35 -19.99
N ALA A 119 -8.22 27.01 -19.76
CA ALA A 119 -7.23 26.80 -20.83
C ALA A 119 -7.24 25.39 -21.42
N THR A 120 -7.55 24.37 -20.62
CA THR A 120 -7.44 22.96 -21.04
C THR A 120 -8.75 22.18 -20.87
N GLY A 121 -9.79 22.78 -20.30
CA GLY A 121 -11.04 22.08 -19.96
C GLY A 121 -10.89 21.05 -18.84
N TRP A 122 -9.73 21.00 -18.17
CA TRP A 122 -9.44 20.04 -17.11
C TRP A 122 -10.21 20.38 -15.83
N ALA A 123 -10.98 19.41 -15.31
CA ALA A 123 -11.83 19.53 -14.11
C ALA A 123 -11.59 18.38 -13.12
#